data_AF-A0A357TCI1-F1
#
_entry.id   AF-A0A357TCI1-F1
#
_cell.length_a   1.000
_cell.length_b   1.000
_cell.length_c   1.000
_cell.angle_alpha   90.00
_cell.angle_beta   90.00
_cell.angle_gamma   90.00
#
_symmetry.space_group_name_H-M   'P 1'
#
loop_
_entity.id
_entity.type
_entity.pdbx_description
1 polymer ?
#
loop_
_entity_poly.entity_id
_entity_poly.type
_entity_poly.pdbx_seq_one_letter_code
_entity_poly.pdbx_strand_id
1 'polypeptide(L)' 'MENKSFGLFMIDLDNFKNGNDMFGHLEGDRILKDFVLLLKNAVIRDTDVVCR' A
#
# COMPACT_ATOMS: atom_id res chain seq x y z
N MET A 1 23.46 11.85 20.57
CA MET A 1 22.70 11.21 19.48
C MET A 1 21.37 11.94 19.40
N GLU A 2 21.01 12.45 18.23
CA GLU A 2 19.74 13.18 18.04
C GLU A 2 18.58 12.19 18.06
N ASN A 3 17.54 12.46 18.86
CA ASN A 3 16.33 11.62 18.88
C ASN A 3 15.48 11.93 17.64
N LYS A 4 15.45 11.00 16.68
CA LYS A 4 14.57 11.11 15.51
C LYS A 4 13.23 10.42 15.80
N SER A 5 12.15 11.17 15.64
CA SER A 5 10.80 10.63 15.67
C SER A 5 10.47 9.96 14.33
N PHE A 6 9.66 8.91 14.36
CA PHE A 6 9.08 8.29 13.16
C PHE A 6 7.56 8.22 13.30
N GLY A 7 6.86 8.25 12.16
CA GLY A 7 5.45 7.94 12.06
C GLY A 7 5.25 6.53 11.51
N LEU A 8 4.16 5.88 11.90
CA LEU A 8 3.76 4.58 11.36
C LEU A 8 2.34 4.70 10.80
N PHE A 9 2.17 4.24 9.56
CA PHE A 9 0.86 4.11 8.93
C PHE A 9 0.61 2.62 8.68
N MET A 10 -0.54 2.13 9.13
CA MET A 10 -1.03 0.79 8.82
C MET A 10 -2.26 0.95 7.94
N ILE A 11 -2.18 0.42 6.72
CA ILE A 11 -3.18 0.65 5.67
C ILE A 11 -3.81 -0.69 5.32
N ASP A 12 -5.14 -0.72 5.27
CA ASP A 12 -5.94 -1.83 4.80
C ASP A 12 -6.74 -1.40 3.56
N LEU A 13 -6.91 -2.30 2.60
CA LEU A 13 -7.70 -2.04 1.40
C LEU A 13 -9.14 -2.48 1.63
N ASP A 14 -10.04 -1.50 1.77
CA ASP A 14 -11.46 -1.75 1.96
C ASP A 14 -12.03 -2.64 0.85
N ASN A 15 -12.84 -3.63 1.25
CA ASN A 15 -13.53 -4.54 0.33
C ASN A 15 -12.62 -5.34 -0.62
N PHE A 16 -11.32 -5.46 -0.34
CA PHE A 16 -10.39 -6.18 -1.22
C PHE A 16 -10.83 -7.63 -1.49
N LYS A 17 -11.36 -8.32 -0.47
CA LYS A 17 -11.94 -9.66 -0.64
C LYS A 17 -13.14 -9.67 -1.58
N ASN A 18 -14.08 -8.73 -1.43
CA ASN A 18 -15.25 -8.65 -2.31
C ASN A 18 -14.83 -8.40 -3.76
N GLY A 19 -13.79 -7.59 -3.99
CA GLY A 19 -13.18 -7.40 -5.30
C GLY A 19 -12.62 -8.71 -5.87
N ASN A 20 -11.85 -9.45 -5.07
CA ASN A 20 -11.33 -10.77 -5.47
C ASN A 20 -12.43 -11.77 -5.79
N ASP A 21 -13.48 -11.81 -4.97
CA ASP A 21 -14.58 -12.75 -5.13
C ASP A 21 -15.42 -12.43 -6.39
N MET A 22 -15.50 -11.14 -6.78
CA MET A 22 -16.24 -10.68 -7.96
C MET A 22 -15.43 -10.75 -9.27
N PHE A 23 -14.13 -10.43 -9.23
CA PHE A 23 -13.30 -10.26 -10.44
C PHE A 23 -12.15 -11.27 -10.55
N GLY A 24 -11.95 -12.10 -9.53
CA GLY A 24 -10.88 -13.11 -9.48
C GLY A 24 -9.56 -12.57 -8.92
N HIS A 25 -8.70 -13.48 -8.45
CA HIS A 25 -7.44 -13.14 -7.78
C HIS A 25 -6.43 -12.39 -8.65
N LEU A 26 -6.44 -12.62 -9.97
CA LEU A 26 -5.56 -11.88 -10.89
C LEU A 26 -5.86 -10.38 -10.88
N GLU A 27 -7.12 -10.01 -10.69
CA GLU A 27 -7.52 -8.62 -10.55
C GLU A 27 -7.09 -8.06 -9.19
N GLY A 28 -7.19 -8.86 -8.13
CA GLY A 28 -6.60 -8.53 -6.83
C GLY A 28 -5.11 -8.20 -6.90
N ASP A 29 -4.34 -9.04 -7.58
CA ASP A 29 -2.91 -8.83 -7.78
C ASP A 29 -2.63 -7.54 -8.57
N ARG A 30 -3.48 -7.20 -9.54
CA ARG A 30 -3.40 -5.94 -10.28
C ARG A 30 -3.66 -4.74 -9.36
N ILE A 31 -4.73 -4.79 -8.56
CA ILE A 31 -5.06 -3.76 -7.57
C ILE A 31 -3.91 -3.54 -6.59
N LEU A 32 -3.30 -4.61 -6.07
CA LEU A 32 -2.16 -4.49 -5.14
C LEU A 32 -0.95 -3.81 -5.79
N LYS A 33 -0.64 -4.15 -7.06
CA LYS A 33 0.48 -3.52 -7.79
C LYS A 33 0.21 -2.04 -8.05
N ASP A 34 -1.00 -1.70 -8.48
CA ASP A 34 -1.40 -0.32 -8.75
C ASP A 34 -1.41 0.52 -7.46
N PHE A 35 -1.84 -0.07 -6.34
CA PHE A 35 -1.79 0.58 -5.04
C PHE A 35 -0.36 0.90 -4.60
N VAL A 36 0.58 -0.05 -4.73
CA VAL A 36 2.00 0.18 -4.41
C VAL A 36 2.60 1.24 -5.32
N LEU A 37 2.25 1.25 -6.62
CA LEU A 37 2.73 2.27 -7.55
C LEU A 37 2.20 3.66 -7.18
N LEU A 38 0.92 3.75 -6.79
CA LEU A 38 0.30 5.00 -6.34
C LEU A 38 0.98 5.53 -5.07
N LEU A 39 1.23 4.66 -4.08
CA LEU A 39 1.99 5.03 -2.89
C LEU A 39 3.34 5.62 -3.28
N LYS A 40 4.15 4.86 -4.02
CA LYS A 40 5.51 5.25 -4.43
C LYS A 40 5.59 6.57 -5.19
N ASN A 41 4.60 6.85 -6.03
CA ASN A 41 4.67 8.02 -6.92
C ASN A 41 4.02 9.27 -6.32
N ALA A 42 3.01 9.12 -5.46
CA ALA A 42 2.16 10.24 -5.06
C ALA A 42 2.24 10.62 -3.57
N VAL A 43 2.76 9.74 -2.71
CA VAL A 43 2.56 9.88 -1.25
C VAL A 43 3.86 9.88 -0.46
N ILE A 44 4.78 8.98 -0.77
CA ILE A 44 5.98 8.72 0.04
C ILE A 44 7.20 9.48 -0.47
N ARG A 45 8.02 9.92 0.48
CA ARG A 45 9.33 10.54 0.24
C ARG A 45 10.38 9.45 0.04
N ASP A 46 11.52 9.82 -0.51
CA ASP A 46 12.66 8.91 -0.73
C ASP A 46 13.20 8.29 0.58
N THR A 47 12.91 8.90 1.73
CA THR A 47 13.33 8.42 3.05
C THR A 47 12.32 7.49 3.71
N ASP A 48 11.11 7.38 3.17
CA ASP A 48 10.04 6.59 3.76
C ASP A 48 10.17 5.12 3.32
N VAL A 49 9.76 4.20 4.20
CA VAL A 49 9.80 2.76 3.94
C VAL A 49 8.38 2.24 3.77
N VAL A 50 8.17 1.46 2.71
CA VAL A 50 6.92 0.71 2.49
C VAL A 50 7.20 -0.78 2.47
N CYS A 51 6.38 -1.51 3.21
CA CYS A 51 6.39 -2.96 3.29
C CYS A 51 4.95 -3.50 3.27
N ARG A 52 4.83 -4.79 2.92
CA ARG A 52 3.63 -5.59 3.06
C ARG A 52 3.82 -6.55 4.22
#